data_AF-A0A3M5GHG6-F1
#
_entry.id   AF-A0A3M5GHG6-F1
#
_cell.length_a   1.000
_cell.length_b   1.000
_cell.length_c   1.000
_cell.angle_alpha   90.00
_cell.angle_beta   90.00
_cell.angle_gamma   90.00
#
_symmetry.space_group_name_H-M   'P 1'
#
loop_
_entity.id
_entity.type
_entity.pdbx_description
1 polymer ?
#
loop_
_entity_poly.entity_id
_entity_poly.type
_entity_poly.pdbx_seq_one_letter_code
_entity_poly.pdbx_strand_id
1 'polypeptide(L)'
;MNNMTEKPLAGTQVKAARSDWLSGGWLSLIERYSLIWLALLLLVVLPLLLGDFRLGLAGKYLSLAFCAVGMVMIWGYGGILSLGQGIFFGLGSYMMAMYLKLEATATDEAASALAAFYGSALPDFMIWNSVEALPWWWKPFESATFTLAAILILPALLAFLFSYAYFKKRVGGVYFSIITLSLASIMSIMIIGQQGYTGGVNGLTDFKTAFGMSLQAPQTPWILYLITTLLLLASVAMCGFILCSRLGKVVVAIRDREDRVRFSGYNTALFKAFIFAVAALISALGGVMFTLQVGLASPSLVGIIPSTEIVIYAALGGRLSLVGAVYGTLLIGAAKTYLSENFVSFWQYFIGFLFMAVVLFLPTGLAGLLQRLSNKEAQS
;
A
#
# COMPACT_ATOMS: atom_id res chain seq x y z
N MET A 1 -5.72 73.99 9.29
CA MET A 1 -6.83 73.06 9.56
C MET A 1 -6.89 72.02 8.45
N ASN A 2 -6.30 70.85 8.70
CA ASN A 2 -6.76 69.52 8.29
C ASN A 2 -5.63 68.52 8.56
N ASN A 3 -5.61 68.04 9.81
CA ASN A 3 -4.94 66.80 10.19
C ASN A 3 -5.69 65.65 9.51
N MET A 4 -5.11 65.07 8.46
CA MET A 4 -5.45 63.71 8.06
C MET A 4 -4.55 62.76 8.86
N THR A 5 -5.08 62.30 9.97
CA THR A 5 -4.51 61.22 10.77
C THR A 5 -4.52 59.93 9.95
N GLU A 6 -3.37 59.55 9.41
CA GLU A 6 -3.12 58.19 8.95
C GLU A 6 -3.29 57.23 10.13
N LYS A 7 -4.30 56.36 10.02
CA LYS A 7 -4.52 55.27 10.95
C LYS A 7 -3.39 54.26 10.75
N PRO A 8 -2.60 53.88 11.78
CA PRO A 8 -1.58 52.86 11.59
C PRO A 8 -2.28 51.54 11.26
N LEU A 9 -1.93 50.96 10.10
CA LEU A 9 -2.32 49.60 9.73
C LEU A 9 -1.87 48.68 10.86
N ALA A 10 -2.85 48.06 11.53
CA ALA A 10 -2.60 47.03 12.52
C ALA A 10 -1.84 45.90 11.84
N GLY A 11 -0.52 45.91 12.01
CA GLY A 11 0.34 44.79 11.67
C GLY A 11 -0.15 43.60 12.46
N THR A 12 -0.80 42.66 11.78
CA THR A 12 -0.92 41.30 12.27
C THR A 12 0.51 40.78 12.38
N GLN A 13 1.09 40.95 13.57
CA GLN A 13 2.28 40.22 13.95
C GLN A 13 1.90 38.75 13.85
N VAL A 14 2.32 38.13 12.75
CA VAL A 14 2.44 36.69 12.65
C VAL A 14 3.44 36.34 13.74
N LYS A 15 2.94 36.00 14.93
CA LYS A 15 3.71 35.29 15.93
C LYS A 15 4.26 34.08 15.19
N ALA A 16 5.54 34.14 14.84
CA ALA A 16 6.29 32.95 14.46
C ALA A 16 6.00 31.96 15.58
N ALA A 17 5.27 30.90 15.25
CA ALA A 17 4.98 29.81 16.16
C ALA A 17 6.33 29.18 16.51
N ARG A 18 6.97 29.76 17.52
CA ARG A 18 8.16 29.23 18.14
C ARG A 18 7.71 27.91 18.70
N SER A 19 8.33 26.88 18.17
CA SER A 19 7.91 25.52 18.28
C SER A 19 8.19 25.03 19.71
N ASP A 20 7.17 25.05 20.55
CA ASP A 20 7.20 24.40 21.86
C ASP A 20 7.09 22.87 21.64
N TRP A 21 8.22 22.27 21.26
CA TRP A 21 8.42 20.81 21.12
C TRP A 21 8.64 20.12 22.49
N LEU A 22 8.30 20.78 23.60
CA LEU A 22 8.67 20.35 24.95
C LEU A 22 7.48 20.32 25.95
N SER A 23 6.26 20.05 25.50
CA SER A 23 5.21 19.59 26.41
C SER A 23 5.36 18.08 26.67
N GLY A 24 5.92 17.75 27.84
CA GLY A 24 6.22 16.39 28.29
C GLY A 24 5.01 15.57 28.73
N GLY A 25 3.99 15.43 27.88
CA GLY A 25 2.88 14.49 28.08
C GLY A 25 3.21 13.08 27.55
N TRP A 26 2.60 12.03 28.11
CA TRP A 26 2.79 10.66 27.63
C TRP A 26 2.36 10.48 26.16
N LEU A 27 1.38 11.27 25.71
CA LEU A 27 0.92 11.29 24.31
C LEU A 27 1.94 11.90 23.32
N SER A 28 2.73 12.90 23.72
CA SER A 28 3.79 13.46 22.85
C SER A 28 4.98 12.50 22.70
N LEU A 29 5.25 11.69 23.73
CA LEU A 29 6.19 10.57 23.67
C LEU A 29 5.66 9.46 22.73
N ILE A 30 4.35 9.16 22.75
CA ILE A 30 3.74 8.19 21.83
C ILE A 30 3.87 8.64 20.37
N GLU A 31 3.70 9.93 20.07
CA GLU A 31 3.92 10.43 18.70
C GLU A 31 5.40 10.32 18.28
N ARG A 32 6.33 10.71 19.16
CA ARG A 32 7.77 10.70 18.91
C ARG A 32 8.33 9.29 18.74
N TYR A 33 7.81 8.31 19.49
CA TYR A 33 8.21 6.91 19.44
C TYR A 33 7.17 6.00 18.76
N SER A 34 6.29 6.58 17.93
CA SER A 34 5.17 5.89 17.29
C SER A 34 5.56 4.64 16.51
N LEU A 35 6.74 4.66 15.86
CA LEU A 35 7.29 3.50 15.15
C LEU A 35 7.73 2.38 16.10
N ILE A 36 8.28 2.73 17.27
CA ILE A 36 8.68 1.74 18.30
C ILE A 36 7.43 1.09 18.90
N TRP A 37 6.40 1.89 19.20
CA TRP A 37 5.13 1.36 19.67
C TRP A 37 4.46 0.45 18.64
N LEU A 38 4.50 0.82 17.36
CA LEU A 38 4.03 -0.05 16.29
C LEU A 38 4.83 -1.35 16.23
N ALA A 39 6.16 -1.27 16.30
CA ALA A 39 7.02 -2.46 16.29
C ALA A 39 6.74 -3.38 17.47
N LEU A 40 6.59 -2.82 18.68
CA LEU A 40 6.24 -3.58 19.88
C LEU A 40 4.86 -4.24 19.75
N LEU A 41 3.88 -3.51 19.20
CA LEU A 41 2.55 -4.05 18.97
C LEU A 41 2.57 -5.22 17.98
N LEU A 42 3.27 -5.08 16.85
CA LEU A 42 3.30 -6.10 15.80
C LEU A 42 4.22 -7.29 16.14
N LEU A 43 5.38 -7.07 16.74
CA LEU A 43 6.35 -8.15 16.98
C LEU A 43 6.16 -8.86 18.33
N VAL A 44 5.52 -8.21 19.30
CA VAL A 44 5.37 -8.76 20.66
C VAL A 44 3.91 -8.95 21.03
N VAL A 45 3.08 -7.91 20.92
CA VAL A 45 1.71 -7.96 21.44
C VAL A 45 0.81 -8.86 20.59
N LEU A 46 0.75 -8.64 19.28
CA LEU A 46 -0.11 -9.44 18.39
C LEU A 46 0.24 -10.94 18.40
N PRO A 47 1.53 -11.34 18.33
CA PRO A 47 1.87 -12.75 18.29
C PRO A 47 1.65 -13.47 19.64
N LEU A 48 1.68 -12.75 20.76
CA LEU A 48 1.35 -13.31 22.08
C LEU A 48 -0.16 -13.43 22.32
N LEU A 49 -0.97 -12.57 21.70
CA LEU A 49 -2.42 -12.53 21.92
C LEU A 49 -3.22 -13.36 20.91
N LEU A 50 -2.70 -13.54 19.69
CA LEU A 50 -3.43 -14.18 18.58
C LEU A 50 -2.95 -15.61 18.35
N GLY A 51 -3.89 -16.55 18.19
CA GLY A 51 -3.57 -17.90 17.70
C GLY A 51 -3.21 -17.91 16.20
N ASP A 52 -2.64 -19.02 15.72
CA ASP A 52 -2.04 -19.14 14.38
C ASP A 52 -2.93 -18.66 13.23
N PHE A 53 -4.21 -19.03 13.24
CA PHE A 53 -5.18 -18.60 12.22
C PHE A 53 -5.37 -17.07 12.22
N ARG A 54 -5.54 -16.47 13.40
CA ARG A 54 -5.72 -15.01 13.53
C ARG A 54 -4.43 -14.26 13.22
N LEU A 55 -3.28 -14.87 13.47
CA LEU A 55 -1.99 -14.30 13.09
C LEU A 55 -1.81 -14.29 11.57
N GLY A 56 -2.21 -15.36 10.87
CA GLY A 56 -2.25 -15.38 9.41
C GLY A 56 -3.18 -14.31 8.83
N LEU A 57 -4.36 -14.12 9.43
CA LEU A 57 -5.26 -13.01 9.08
C LEU A 57 -4.63 -11.63 9.34
N ALA A 58 -3.94 -11.47 10.47
CA ALA A 58 -3.23 -10.23 10.78
C ALA A 58 -2.14 -9.95 9.73
N GLY A 59 -1.37 -10.96 9.34
CA GLY A 59 -0.38 -10.83 8.27
C GLY A 59 -1.00 -10.40 6.94
N LYS A 60 -2.18 -10.95 6.59
CA LYS A 60 -2.95 -10.52 5.41
C LYS A 60 -3.31 -9.04 5.51
N TYR A 61 -3.76 -8.55 6.66
CA TYR A 61 -4.05 -7.12 6.83
C TYR A 61 -2.78 -6.26 6.74
N LEU A 62 -1.66 -6.74 7.29
CA LEU A 62 -0.38 -6.05 7.18
C LEU A 62 0.12 -5.96 5.74
N SER A 63 -0.12 -6.98 4.91
CA SER A 63 0.21 -6.94 3.48
C SER A 63 -0.54 -5.81 2.75
N LEU A 64 -1.80 -5.57 3.10
CA LEU A 64 -2.59 -4.44 2.60
C LEU A 64 -2.11 -3.08 3.17
N ALA A 65 -1.47 -3.08 4.35
CA ALA A 65 -1.01 -1.85 4.99
C ALA A 65 0.14 -1.18 4.21
N PHE A 66 0.92 -1.95 3.45
CA PHE A 66 1.91 -1.41 2.52
C PHE A 66 1.29 -0.41 1.54
N CYS A 67 0.15 -0.75 0.94
CA CYS A 67 -0.57 0.16 0.05
C CYS A 67 -1.07 1.40 0.77
N ALA A 68 -1.56 1.27 2.00
CA ALA A 68 -2.00 2.41 2.79
C ALA A 68 -0.83 3.37 3.10
N VAL A 69 0.35 2.83 3.44
CA VAL A 69 1.59 3.60 3.67
C VAL A 69 2.02 4.31 2.38
N GLY A 70 2.05 3.61 1.24
CA GLY A 70 2.32 4.22 -0.07
C GLY A 70 1.30 5.31 -0.43
N MET A 71 0.03 5.09 -0.09
CA MET A 71 -1.03 6.07 -0.31
C MET A 71 -0.85 7.33 0.54
N VAL A 72 -0.46 7.20 1.82
CA VAL A 72 -0.13 8.35 2.67
C VAL A 72 1.05 9.15 2.13
N MET A 73 2.05 8.50 1.53
CA MET A 73 3.18 9.19 0.90
C MET A 73 2.73 10.10 -0.26
N ILE A 74 1.91 9.59 -1.19
CA ILE A 74 1.49 10.35 -2.36
C ILE A 74 0.38 11.35 -2.03
N TRP A 75 -0.67 10.91 -1.34
CA TRP A 75 -1.85 11.75 -1.08
C TRP A 75 -1.67 12.66 0.13
N GLY A 76 -1.10 12.13 1.20
CA GLY A 76 -0.83 12.86 2.42
C GLY A 76 0.22 13.95 2.22
N TYR A 77 1.45 13.50 2.00
CA TYR A 77 2.62 14.40 1.90
C TYR A 77 2.82 14.96 0.49
N GLY A 78 2.56 14.17 -0.56
CA GLY A 78 2.66 14.61 -1.94
C GLY A 78 1.47 15.47 -2.43
N GLY A 79 0.33 15.41 -1.76
CA GLY A 79 -0.86 16.20 -2.13
C GLY A 79 -1.67 15.68 -3.31
N ILE A 80 -1.35 14.49 -3.81
CA ILE A 80 -1.94 13.96 -5.04
C ILE A 80 -2.70 12.70 -4.70
N LEU A 81 -4.01 12.71 -4.91
CA LEU A 81 -4.81 11.51 -4.72
C LEU A 81 -4.60 10.59 -5.93
N SER A 82 -4.10 9.37 -5.69
CA SER A 82 -4.04 8.30 -6.69
C SER A 82 -5.03 7.20 -6.33
N LEU A 83 -5.81 6.74 -7.31
CA LEU A 83 -6.69 5.58 -7.18
C LEU A 83 -6.15 4.40 -8.00
N GLY A 84 -4.83 4.32 -8.18
CA GLY A 84 -4.17 3.26 -8.95
C GLY A 84 -3.21 2.39 -8.15
N GLN A 85 -3.17 2.52 -6.81
CA GLN A 85 -2.24 1.72 -5.99
C GLN A 85 -2.49 0.20 -6.10
N GLY A 86 -3.75 -0.21 -6.37
CA GLY A 86 -4.10 -1.60 -6.64
C GLY A 86 -3.35 -2.18 -7.84
N ILE A 87 -3.01 -1.37 -8.86
CA ILE A 87 -2.23 -1.83 -10.02
C ILE A 87 -0.88 -2.37 -9.57
N PHE A 88 -0.15 -1.60 -8.75
CA PHE A 88 1.19 -1.99 -8.32
C PHE A 88 1.16 -3.14 -7.32
N PHE A 89 0.15 -3.15 -6.44
CA PHE A 89 -0.11 -4.30 -5.57
C PHE A 89 -0.33 -5.57 -6.38
N GLY A 90 -1.23 -5.53 -7.37
CA GLY A 90 -1.46 -6.67 -8.23
C GLY A 90 -0.25 -7.04 -9.09
N LEU A 91 0.51 -6.08 -9.62
CA LEU A 91 1.76 -6.37 -10.34
C LEU A 91 2.74 -7.16 -9.45
N GLY A 92 2.95 -6.73 -8.20
CA GLY A 92 3.77 -7.48 -7.24
C GLY A 92 3.20 -8.88 -6.96
N SER A 93 1.88 -8.96 -6.75
CA SER A 93 1.17 -10.21 -6.50
C SER A 93 1.30 -11.21 -7.66
N TYR A 94 1.12 -10.77 -8.90
CA TYR A 94 1.24 -11.58 -10.12
C TYR A 94 2.68 -11.98 -10.43
N MET A 95 3.66 -11.07 -10.27
CA MET A 95 5.08 -11.42 -10.47
C MET A 95 5.54 -12.50 -9.48
N MET A 96 5.14 -12.39 -8.21
CA MET A 96 5.41 -13.45 -7.23
C MET A 96 4.67 -14.73 -7.56
N ALA A 97 3.38 -14.65 -7.92
CA ALA A 97 2.60 -15.83 -8.29
C ALA A 97 3.15 -16.57 -9.50
N MET A 98 3.70 -15.86 -10.50
CA MET A 98 4.37 -16.48 -11.65
C MET A 98 5.56 -17.32 -11.20
N TYR A 99 6.43 -16.77 -10.33
CA TYR A 99 7.55 -17.51 -9.75
C TYR A 99 7.09 -18.73 -8.96
N LEU A 100 6.16 -18.53 -8.01
CA LEU A 100 5.66 -19.62 -7.15
C LEU A 100 4.99 -20.73 -7.97
N LYS A 101 4.30 -20.38 -9.06
CA LYS A 101 3.64 -21.37 -9.90
C LYS A 101 4.63 -22.18 -10.73
N LEU A 102 5.67 -21.54 -11.26
CA LEU A 102 6.75 -22.22 -11.98
C LEU A 102 7.55 -23.11 -11.02
N GLU A 103 7.84 -22.63 -9.82
CA GLU A 103 8.53 -23.42 -8.78
C GLU A 103 7.71 -24.64 -8.34
N ALA A 104 6.40 -24.46 -8.10
CA ALA A 104 5.51 -25.56 -7.77
C ALA A 104 5.42 -26.58 -8.91
N THR A 105 5.36 -26.13 -10.16
CA THR A 105 5.33 -27.02 -11.34
C THR A 105 6.61 -27.87 -11.45
N ALA A 106 7.75 -27.32 -11.02
CA ALA A 106 9.04 -28.00 -11.08
C ALA A 106 9.28 -28.98 -9.91
N THR A 107 8.61 -28.79 -8.77
CA THR A 107 8.92 -29.52 -7.52
C THR A 107 7.83 -30.48 -7.06
N ASP A 108 6.60 -30.31 -7.53
CA ASP A 108 5.44 -31.06 -7.04
C ASP A 108 5.20 -32.36 -7.82
N GLU A 109 4.97 -33.45 -7.09
CA GLU A 109 4.68 -34.76 -7.66
C GLU A 109 3.39 -34.75 -8.49
N ALA A 110 2.35 -34.02 -8.06
CA ALA A 110 1.10 -33.93 -8.80
C ALA A 110 1.28 -33.14 -10.11
N ALA A 111 2.08 -32.07 -10.11
CA ALA A 111 2.44 -31.36 -11.33
C ALA A 111 3.26 -32.25 -12.29
N SER A 112 4.18 -33.07 -11.77
CA SER A 112 4.94 -34.01 -12.59
C SER A 112 4.07 -35.11 -13.23
N ALA A 113 3.05 -35.59 -12.52
CA ALA A 113 2.08 -36.54 -13.05
C ALA A 113 1.19 -35.92 -14.13
N LEU A 114 0.77 -34.67 -13.92
CA LEU A 114 0.03 -33.88 -14.92
C LEU A 114 0.89 -33.68 -16.18
N ALA A 115 2.15 -33.29 -16.01
CA ALA A 115 3.09 -33.11 -17.12
C ALA A 115 3.35 -34.42 -17.90
N ALA A 116 3.42 -35.57 -17.21
CA ALA A 116 3.54 -36.88 -17.85
C ALA A 116 2.30 -37.26 -18.66
N PHE A 117 1.10 -36.85 -18.23
CA PHE A 117 -0.15 -37.11 -18.94
C PHE A 117 -0.32 -36.22 -20.19
N TYR A 118 -0.02 -34.92 -20.08
CA TYR A 118 -0.20 -33.95 -21.17
C TYR A 118 1.04 -33.78 -22.06
N GLY A 119 2.20 -34.34 -21.68
CA GLY A 119 3.45 -34.23 -22.43
C GLY A 119 4.11 -32.84 -22.37
N SER A 120 3.65 -31.94 -21.50
CA SER A 120 4.18 -30.58 -21.34
C SER A 120 4.33 -30.21 -19.87
N ALA A 121 5.50 -29.65 -19.51
CA ALA A 121 5.79 -29.18 -18.15
C ALA A 121 5.23 -27.75 -17.92
N LEU A 122 3.94 -27.56 -18.20
CA LEU A 122 3.25 -26.29 -18.05
C LEU A 122 2.48 -26.24 -16.72
N PRO A 123 2.27 -25.03 -16.15
CA PRO A 123 1.34 -24.85 -15.04
C PRO A 123 -0.04 -25.43 -15.34
N ASP A 124 -0.68 -26.00 -14.33
CA ASP A 124 -2.03 -26.60 -14.39
C ASP A 124 -3.07 -25.76 -15.13
N PHE A 125 -3.18 -24.47 -14.83
CA PHE A 125 -4.15 -23.58 -15.42
C PHE A 125 -3.85 -23.29 -16.90
N MET A 126 -2.58 -23.32 -17.31
CA MET A 126 -2.20 -23.15 -18.72
C MET A 126 -2.64 -24.37 -19.54
N ILE A 127 -2.48 -25.57 -18.96
CA ILE A 127 -2.92 -26.83 -19.56
C ILE A 127 -4.46 -26.82 -19.71
N TRP A 128 -5.19 -26.41 -18.68
CA TRP A 128 -6.66 -26.34 -18.73
C TRP A 128 -7.19 -25.31 -19.73
N ASN A 129 -6.38 -24.33 -20.12
CA ASN A 129 -6.71 -23.34 -21.14
C ASN A 129 -6.06 -23.63 -22.50
N SER A 130 -5.58 -24.87 -22.72
CA SER A 130 -5.01 -25.33 -23.99
C SER A 130 -3.83 -24.49 -24.49
N VAL A 131 -2.99 -23.98 -23.58
CA VAL A 131 -1.74 -23.29 -23.95
C VAL A 131 -0.68 -24.34 -24.29
N GLU A 132 -0.06 -24.22 -25.46
CA GLU A 132 0.86 -25.24 -25.99
C GLU A 132 2.30 -25.08 -25.50
N ALA A 133 2.72 -23.85 -25.17
CA ALA A 133 4.09 -23.55 -24.77
C ALA A 133 4.14 -22.40 -23.76
N LEU A 134 5.17 -22.42 -22.90
CA LEU A 134 5.37 -21.37 -21.90
C LEU A 134 5.73 -20.06 -22.62
N PRO A 135 4.99 -18.96 -22.39
CA PRO A 135 5.30 -17.69 -23.01
C PRO A 135 6.70 -17.20 -22.67
N TRP A 136 7.36 -16.53 -23.63
CA TRP A 136 8.71 -16.01 -23.45
C TRP A 136 8.86 -15.04 -22.27
N TRP A 137 7.78 -14.35 -21.88
CA TRP A 137 7.75 -13.40 -20.78
C TRP A 137 7.48 -14.05 -19.42
N TRP A 138 7.07 -15.32 -19.38
CA TRP A 138 6.98 -16.12 -18.15
C TRP A 138 8.32 -16.75 -17.79
N LYS A 139 9.10 -17.19 -18.79
CA LYS A 139 10.38 -17.89 -18.60
C LYS A 139 11.36 -17.20 -17.63
N PRO A 140 11.53 -15.87 -17.63
CA PRO A 140 12.44 -15.21 -16.68
C PRO A 140 12.07 -15.43 -15.21
N PHE A 141 10.78 -15.65 -14.92
CA PHE A 141 10.28 -15.91 -13.56
C PHE A 141 10.60 -17.31 -13.04
N GLU A 142 11.33 -18.16 -13.77
CA GLU A 142 11.92 -19.38 -13.18
C GLU A 142 13.03 -19.05 -12.17
N SER A 143 13.69 -17.90 -12.35
CA SER A 143 14.80 -17.47 -11.49
C SER A 143 14.32 -16.59 -10.34
N ALA A 144 14.58 -17.02 -9.11
CA ALA A 144 14.25 -16.25 -7.90
C ALA A 144 14.89 -14.84 -7.90
N THR A 145 16.14 -14.73 -8.36
CA THR A 145 16.87 -13.45 -8.39
C THR A 145 16.27 -12.49 -9.40
N PHE A 146 15.87 -12.98 -10.58
CA PHE A 146 15.15 -12.20 -11.57
C PHE A 146 13.81 -11.70 -11.01
N THR A 147 13.02 -12.60 -10.40
CA THR A 147 11.71 -12.25 -9.82
C THR A 147 11.85 -11.15 -8.77
N LEU A 148 12.80 -11.28 -7.84
CA LEU A 148 13.03 -10.26 -6.82
C LEU A 148 13.49 -8.92 -7.42
N ALA A 149 14.39 -8.94 -8.42
CA ALA A 149 14.81 -7.73 -9.12
C ALA A 149 13.63 -7.08 -9.88
N ALA A 150 12.80 -7.89 -10.55
CA ALA A 150 11.63 -7.44 -11.29
C ALA A 150 10.60 -6.79 -10.35
N ILE A 151 10.34 -7.38 -9.18
CA ILE A 151 9.45 -6.83 -8.14
C ILE A 151 9.92 -5.45 -7.67
N LEU A 152 11.23 -5.27 -7.49
CA LEU A 152 11.80 -4.01 -7.00
C LEU A 152 11.87 -2.93 -8.09
N ILE A 153 12.13 -3.33 -9.33
CA ILE A 153 12.42 -2.38 -10.41
C ILE A 153 11.18 -2.06 -11.25
N LEU A 154 10.42 -3.06 -11.70
CA LEU A 154 9.35 -2.85 -12.69
C LEU A 154 8.21 -1.96 -12.16
N PRO A 155 7.63 -2.18 -10.97
CA PRO A 155 6.55 -1.32 -10.47
C PRO A 155 7.01 0.12 -10.29
N ALA A 156 8.20 0.32 -9.72
CA ALA A 156 8.78 1.65 -9.52
C ALA A 156 9.08 2.35 -10.85
N LEU A 157 9.65 1.64 -11.82
CA LEU A 157 9.98 2.16 -13.14
C LEU A 157 8.73 2.54 -13.92
N LEU A 158 7.74 1.63 -14.00
CA LEU A 158 6.48 1.88 -14.70
C LEU A 158 5.73 3.06 -14.06
N ALA A 159 5.67 3.10 -12.73
CA ALA A 159 5.08 4.21 -11.99
C ALA A 159 5.81 5.53 -12.29
N PHE A 160 7.14 5.54 -12.25
CA PHE A 160 7.94 6.72 -12.52
C PHE A 160 7.72 7.23 -13.94
N LEU A 161 7.81 6.36 -14.95
CA LEU A 161 7.63 6.72 -16.35
C LEU A 161 6.22 7.28 -16.60
N PHE A 162 5.19 6.60 -16.12
CA PHE A 162 3.80 7.02 -16.24
C PHE A 162 3.56 8.38 -15.58
N SER A 163 3.94 8.51 -14.30
CA SER A 163 3.69 9.72 -13.53
C SER A 163 4.52 10.90 -14.01
N TYR A 164 5.78 10.68 -14.41
CA TYR A 164 6.62 11.72 -14.98
C TYR A 164 6.05 12.24 -16.30
N ALA A 165 5.65 11.35 -17.21
CA ALA A 165 5.02 11.74 -18.48
C ALA A 165 3.73 12.54 -18.25
N TYR A 166 2.94 12.16 -17.25
CA TYR A 166 1.72 12.85 -16.87
C TYR A 166 2.00 14.25 -16.26
N PHE A 167 2.83 14.34 -15.21
CA PHE A 167 3.09 15.60 -14.51
C PHE A 167 3.90 16.59 -15.35
N LYS A 168 4.70 16.11 -16.31
CA LYS A 168 5.39 16.97 -17.28
C LYS A 168 4.39 17.79 -18.13
N LYS A 169 3.21 17.24 -18.40
CA LYS A 169 2.12 17.91 -19.14
C LYS A 169 1.26 18.85 -18.26
N ARG A 170 1.59 19.00 -16.98
CA ARG A 170 0.96 19.95 -16.04
C ARG A 170 -0.54 19.73 -15.80
N VAL A 171 -1.03 18.51 -15.97
CA VAL A 171 -2.43 18.17 -15.65
C VAL A 171 -2.51 17.91 -14.13
N GLY A 172 -3.22 18.77 -13.41
CA GLY A 172 -3.27 18.76 -11.94
C GLY A 172 -4.58 18.20 -11.36
N GLY A 173 -4.56 17.87 -10.06
CA GLY A 173 -5.77 17.59 -9.29
C GLY A 173 -6.47 16.27 -9.60
N VAL A 174 -7.80 16.30 -9.63
CA VAL A 174 -8.71 15.13 -9.68
C VAL A 174 -8.49 14.27 -10.93
N TYR A 175 -8.02 14.88 -12.03
CA TYR A 175 -7.74 14.16 -13.27
C TYR A 175 -6.74 13.02 -13.09
N PHE A 176 -5.75 13.18 -12.21
CA PHE A 176 -4.78 12.10 -11.95
C PHE A 176 -5.46 10.91 -11.27
N SER A 177 -6.38 11.17 -10.35
CA SER A 177 -7.17 10.13 -9.68
C SER A 177 -8.04 9.39 -10.69
N ILE A 178 -8.72 10.11 -11.59
CA ILE A 178 -9.57 9.51 -12.64
C ILE A 178 -8.73 8.65 -13.59
N ILE A 179 -7.58 9.13 -14.06
CA ILE A 179 -6.74 8.39 -14.99
C ILE A 179 -6.15 7.14 -14.32
N THR A 180 -5.66 7.27 -13.08
CA THR A 180 -5.12 6.10 -12.35
C THR A 180 -6.20 5.07 -12.04
N LEU A 181 -7.44 5.51 -11.80
CA LEU A 181 -8.58 4.62 -11.64
C LEU A 181 -8.94 3.90 -12.95
N SER A 182 -8.98 4.62 -14.07
CA SER A 182 -9.21 4.02 -15.39
C SER A 182 -8.10 3.03 -15.75
N LEU A 183 -6.85 3.34 -15.44
CA LEU A 183 -5.73 2.42 -15.65
C LEU A 183 -5.88 1.13 -14.81
N ALA A 184 -6.38 1.24 -13.58
CA ALA A 184 -6.65 0.09 -12.72
C ALA A 184 -7.73 -0.81 -13.31
N SER A 185 -8.80 -0.23 -13.87
CA SER A 185 -9.84 -0.96 -14.59
C SER A 185 -9.30 -1.65 -15.83
N ILE A 186 -8.53 -0.94 -16.66
CA ILE A 186 -7.94 -1.49 -17.89
C ILE A 186 -7.05 -2.68 -17.55
N MET A 187 -6.18 -2.54 -16.54
CA MET A 187 -5.31 -3.64 -16.10
C MET A 187 -6.12 -4.84 -15.59
N SER A 188 -7.16 -4.61 -14.79
CA SER A 188 -8.04 -5.70 -14.34
C SER A 188 -8.74 -6.41 -15.49
N ILE A 189 -9.26 -5.67 -16.47
CA ILE A 189 -9.93 -6.23 -17.67
C ILE A 189 -8.93 -7.02 -18.52
N MET A 190 -7.72 -6.48 -18.72
CA MET A 190 -6.66 -7.14 -19.47
C MET A 190 -6.25 -8.46 -18.83
N ILE A 191 -6.09 -8.49 -17.50
CA ILE A 191 -5.78 -9.72 -16.77
C ILE A 191 -6.92 -10.74 -16.92
N ILE A 192 -8.17 -10.31 -16.76
CA ILE A 192 -9.34 -11.19 -16.91
C ILE A 192 -9.42 -11.77 -18.33
N GLY A 193 -9.17 -10.95 -19.35
CA GLY A 193 -9.25 -11.37 -20.76
C GLY A 193 -8.14 -12.33 -21.19
N GLN A 194 -7.04 -12.43 -20.44
CA GLN A 194 -5.89 -13.29 -20.75
C GLN A 194 -5.89 -14.57 -19.93
N GLN A 195 -7.02 -15.29 -19.90
CA GLN A 195 -7.24 -16.43 -19.01
C GLN A 195 -6.15 -17.50 -19.08
N GLY A 196 -5.68 -17.84 -20.29
CA GLY A 196 -4.62 -18.83 -20.48
C GLY A 196 -3.27 -18.45 -19.90
N TYR A 197 -3.00 -17.16 -19.65
CA TYR A 197 -1.69 -16.69 -19.18
C TYR A 197 -1.69 -16.05 -17.80
N THR A 198 -2.85 -15.71 -17.25
CA THR A 198 -2.97 -15.02 -15.94
C THR A 198 -3.91 -15.74 -14.98
N GLY A 199 -4.54 -16.84 -15.42
CA GLY A 199 -5.64 -17.49 -14.71
C GLY A 199 -6.97 -16.73 -14.81
N GLY A 200 -7.01 -15.59 -15.51
CA GLY A 200 -8.24 -14.83 -15.78
C GLY A 200 -9.02 -14.49 -14.51
N VAL A 201 -10.32 -14.76 -14.51
CA VAL A 201 -11.21 -14.49 -13.36
C VAL A 201 -10.81 -15.30 -12.12
N ASN A 202 -10.30 -16.52 -12.30
CA ASN A 202 -9.91 -17.40 -11.20
C ASN A 202 -8.61 -16.95 -10.53
N GLY A 203 -7.75 -16.24 -11.27
CA GLY A 203 -6.41 -15.89 -10.81
C GLY A 203 -5.48 -17.09 -10.73
N LEU A 204 -4.31 -16.87 -10.12
CA LEU A 204 -3.29 -17.88 -9.89
C LEU A 204 -3.39 -18.38 -8.44
N THR A 205 -3.41 -19.70 -8.28
CA THR A 205 -3.59 -20.40 -7.00
C THR A 205 -2.74 -21.67 -6.95
N ASP A 206 -2.86 -22.42 -5.86
CA ASP A 206 -2.18 -23.69 -5.61
C ASP A 206 -0.65 -23.53 -5.63
N PHE A 207 -0.16 -22.59 -4.81
CA PHE A 207 1.26 -22.40 -4.55
C PHE A 207 1.69 -23.35 -3.43
N LYS A 208 2.68 -24.19 -3.69
CA LYS A 208 3.11 -25.22 -2.74
C LYS A 208 4.47 -24.96 -2.12
N THR A 209 5.40 -24.41 -2.89
CA THR A 209 6.71 -24.04 -2.40
C THR A 209 6.99 -22.57 -2.70
N ALA A 210 7.78 -21.96 -1.84
CA ALA A 210 8.33 -20.62 -2.04
C ALA A 210 9.81 -20.65 -1.69
N PHE A 211 10.66 -20.34 -2.67
CA PHE A 211 12.12 -20.31 -2.50
C PHE A 211 12.69 -21.63 -1.95
N GLY A 212 12.12 -22.77 -2.35
CA GLY A 212 12.49 -24.11 -1.91
C GLY A 212 11.92 -24.52 -0.54
N MET A 213 11.13 -23.67 0.12
CA MET A 213 10.46 -23.97 1.39
C MET A 213 8.98 -24.29 1.15
N SER A 214 8.43 -25.29 1.85
CA SER A 214 7.00 -25.63 1.74
C SER A 214 6.13 -24.55 2.38
N LEU A 215 5.10 -24.11 1.65
CA LEU A 215 4.10 -23.16 2.14
C LEU A 215 3.07 -23.81 3.07
N GLN A 216 2.97 -25.14 3.09
CA GLN A 216 2.02 -25.89 3.93
C GLN A 216 2.58 -26.26 5.31
N ALA A 217 3.86 -25.99 5.58
CA ALA A 217 4.43 -26.28 6.89
C ALA A 217 3.70 -25.47 7.99
N PRO A 218 3.42 -26.06 9.18
CA PRO A 218 2.71 -25.36 10.26
C PRO A 218 3.37 -24.06 10.73
N GLN A 219 4.69 -23.94 10.55
CA GLN A 219 5.48 -22.77 10.94
C GLN A 219 5.46 -21.65 9.90
N THR A 220 5.05 -21.92 8.66
CA THR A 220 5.10 -20.97 7.56
C THR A 220 4.27 -19.70 7.83
N PRO A 221 3.01 -19.76 8.32
CA PRO A 221 2.23 -18.56 8.58
C PRO A 221 2.93 -17.60 9.57
N TRP A 222 3.58 -18.15 10.60
CA TRP A 222 4.35 -17.37 11.56
C TRP A 222 5.58 -16.71 10.93
N ILE A 223 6.35 -17.45 10.13
CA ILE A 223 7.54 -16.93 9.44
C ILE A 223 7.14 -15.82 8.46
N LEU A 224 6.10 -16.03 7.67
CA LEU A 224 5.59 -15.03 6.72
C LEU A 224 5.06 -13.79 7.44
N TYR A 225 4.40 -13.96 8.59
CA TYR A 225 3.97 -12.85 9.42
C TYR A 225 5.16 -12.00 9.88
N LEU A 226 6.23 -12.62 10.38
CA LEU A 226 7.44 -11.92 10.81
C LEU A 226 8.11 -11.18 9.66
N ILE A 227 8.31 -11.84 8.51
CA ILE A 227 8.90 -11.22 7.32
C ILE A 227 8.07 -10.01 6.87
N THR A 228 6.75 -10.17 6.78
CA THR A 228 5.82 -9.10 6.39
C THR A 228 5.91 -7.92 7.36
N THR A 229 5.94 -8.20 8.66
CA THR A 229 6.05 -7.19 9.70
C THR A 229 7.36 -6.41 9.59
N LEU A 230 8.49 -7.12 9.46
CA LEU A 230 9.81 -6.48 9.33
C LEU A 230 9.90 -5.62 8.06
N LEU A 231 9.41 -6.14 6.92
CA LEU A 231 9.37 -5.38 5.66
C LEU A 231 8.45 -4.16 5.75
N LEU A 232 7.32 -4.26 6.45
CA LEU A 232 6.40 -3.14 6.65
C LEU A 232 7.05 -2.05 7.52
N LEU A 233 7.66 -2.44 8.64
CA LEU A 233 8.39 -1.52 9.52
C LEU A 233 9.54 -0.85 8.78
N ALA A 234 10.29 -1.60 7.97
CA ALA A 234 11.34 -1.06 7.11
C ALA A 234 10.77 -0.07 6.08
N SER A 235 9.62 -0.37 5.47
CA SER A 235 8.95 0.54 4.52
C SER A 235 8.48 1.83 5.19
N VAL A 236 7.88 1.74 6.38
CA VAL A 236 7.47 2.91 7.18
C VAL A 236 8.69 3.74 7.58
N ALA A 237 9.77 3.11 8.04
CA ALA A 237 11.02 3.79 8.39
C ALA A 237 11.65 4.48 7.18
N MET A 238 11.69 3.80 6.02
CA MET A 238 12.18 4.35 4.76
C MET A 238 11.36 5.58 4.33
N CYS A 239 10.03 5.50 4.40
CA CYS A 239 9.15 6.65 4.14
C CYS A 239 9.43 7.81 5.10
N GLY A 240 9.59 7.53 6.39
CA GLY A 240 9.97 8.52 7.40
C GLY A 240 11.29 9.21 7.08
N PHE A 241 12.31 8.43 6.71
CA PHE A 241 13.62 8.95 6.29
C PHE A 241 13.51 9.87 5.07
N ILE A 242 12.74 9.48 4.04
CA ILE A 242 12.49 10.31 2.85
C ILE A 242 11.82 11.63 3.24
N LEU A 243 10.83 11.60 4.14
CA LEU A 243 10.11 12.80 4.58
C LEU A 243 10.97 13.76 5.41
N CYS A 244 11.89 13.24 6.23
CA CYS A 244 12.84 14.06 7.00
C CYS A 244 13.95 14.67 6.13
N SER A 245 14.21 14.10 4.95
CA SER A 245 15.25 14.57 4.03
C SER A 245 14.90 15.91 3.34
N ARG A 246 15.89 16.50 2.64
CA ARG A 246 15.67 17.70 1.80
C ARG A 246 14.61 17.45 0.72
N LEU A 247 14.56 16.23 0.18
CA LEU A 247 13.58 15.83 -0.84
C LEU A 247 12.16 15.89 -0.27
N GLY A 248 11.95 15.34 0.93
CA GLY A 248 10.65 15.36 1.61
C GLY A 248 10.13 16.77 1.86
N LYS A 249 11.00 17.70 2.28
CA LYS A 249 10.64 19.11 2.48
C LYS A 249 10.18 19.77 1.18
N VAL A 250 10.85 19.50 0.05
CA VAL A 250 10.45 20.02 -1.27
C VAL A 250 9.09 19.46 -1.67
N VAL A 251 8.84 18.17 -1.43
CA VAL A 251 7.56 17.53 -1.74
C VAL A 251 6.41 18.16 -0.96
N VAL A 252 6.59 18.36 0.35
CA VAL A 252 5.56 19.01 1.17
C VAL A 252 5.32 20.44 0.70
N ALA A 253 6.38 21.16 0.29
CA ALA A 253 6.23 22.48 -0.32
C ALA A 253 5.48 22.44 -1.66
N ILE A 254 5.70 21.41 -2.49
CA ILE A 254 4.98 21.20 -3.75
C ILE A 254 3.49 20.98 -3.48
N ARG A 255 3.13 20.17 -2.47
CA ARG A 255 1.75 19.96 -2.06
C ARG A 255 1.07 21.28 -1.68
N ASP A 256 1.73 22.10 -0.87
CA ASP A 256 1.11 23.31 -0.33
C ASP A 256 0.97 24.40 -1.41
N ARG A 257 2.03 24.65 -2.19
CA ARG A 257 2.05 25.62 -3.30
C ARG A 257 3.04 25.24 -4.40
N GLU A 258 2.59 24.40 -5.32
CA GLU A 258 3.37 23.94 -6.48
C GLU A 258 3.97 25.08 -7.31
N ASP A 259 3.18 26.12 -7.61
CA ASP A 259 3.65 27.22 -8.46
C ASP A 259 4.84 27.96 -7.83
N ARG A 260 4.86 28.14 -6.51
CA ARG A 260 5.97 28.82 -5.80
C ARG A 260 7.26 28.02 -5.87
N VAL A 261 7.19 26.72 -5.65
CA VAL A 261 8.36 25.82 -5.75
C VAL A 261 8.92 25.81 -7.18
N ARG A 262 8.04 25.90 -8.17
CA ARG A 262 8.43 26.00 -9.58
C ARG A 262 9.14 27.32 -9.89
N PHE A 263 8.65 28.45 -9.38
CA PHE A 263 9.33 29.75 -9.54
C PHE A 263 10.70 29.78 -8.86
N SER A 264 10.92 28.95 -7.84
CA SER A 264 12.23 28.73 -7.23
C SER A 264 13.18 27.82 -8.05
N GLY A 265 12.77 27.38 -9.25
CA GLY A 265 13.62 26.61 -10.18
C GLY A 265 13.55 25.08 -10.04
N TYR A 266 12.73 24.55 -9.14
CA TYR A 266 12.58 23.09 -8.97
C TYR A 266 11.67 22.47 -10.03
N ASN A 267 12.06 21.32 -10.57
CA ASN A 267 11.23 20.51 -11.45
C ASN A 267 10.22 19.67 -10.64
N THR A 268 9.01 20.21 -10.42
CA THR A 268 7.98 19.57 -9.58
C THR A 268 7.53 18.20 -10.10
N ALA A 269 7.56 17.98 -11.41
CA ALA A 269 7.15 16.71 -12.02
C ALA A 269 8.06 15.54 -11.58
N LEU A 270 9.36 15.79 -11.43
CA LEU A 270 10.33 14.75 -11.05
C LEU A 270 10.15 14.31 -9.59
N PHE A 271 9.90 15.26 -8.68
CA PHE A 271 9.62 14.96 -7.27
C PHE A 271 8.32 14.18 -7.09
N LYS A 272 7.26 14.58 -7.81
CA LYS A 272 5.97 13.88 -7.79
C LYS A 272 6.10 12.46 -8.35
N ALA A 273 6.83 12.31 -9.45
CA ALA A 273 7.06 11.00 -10.07
C ALA A 273 7.89 10.07 -9.18
N PHE A 274 8.91 10.61 -8.51
CA PHE A 274 9.73 9.86 -7.56
C PHE A 274 8.90 9.31 -6.39
N ILE A 275 8.07 10.14 -5.75
CA ILE A 275 7.22 9.68 -4.64
C ILE A 275 6.17 8.68 -5.12
N PHE A 276 5.62 8.89 -6.31
CA PHE A 276 4.69 7.94 -6.90
C PHE A 276 5.35 6.58 -7.14
N ALA A 277 6.60 6.56 -7.60
CA ALA A 277 7.40 5.35 -7.78
C ALA A 277 7.73 4.65 -6.45
N VAL A 278 8.10 5.40 -5.42
CA VAL A 278 8.35 4.84 -4.07
C VAL A 278 7.07 4.19 -3.52
N ALA A 279 5.93 4.85 -3.65
CA ALA A 279 4.66 4.30 -3.19
C ALA A 279 4.22 3.08 -4.00
N ALA A 280 4.44 3.08 -5.32
CA ALA A 280 4.20 1.92 -6.18
C ALA A 280 5.06 0.71 -5.77
N LEU A 281 6.34 0.93 -5.45
CA LEU A 281 7.23 -0.10 -4.94
C LEU A 281 6.71 -0.70 -3.63
N ILE A 282 6.33 0.15 -2.67
CA ILE A 282 5.81 -0.31 -1.37
C ILE A 282 4.52 -1.10 -1.59
N SER A 283 3.59 -0.60 -2.43
CA SER A 283 2.37 -1.33 -2.80
C SER A 283 2.68 -2.70 -3.42
N ALA A 284 3.66 -2.79 -4.31
CA ALA A 284 4.07 -4.06 -4.91
C ALA A 284 4.63 -5.05 -3.88
N LEU A 285 5.44 -4.60 -2.92
CA LEU A 285 5.91 -5.44 -1.81
C LEU A 285 4.74 -5.99 -0.98
N GLY A 286 3.71 -5.18 -0.76
CA GLY A 286 2.45 -5.62 -0.14
C GLY A 286 1.79 -6.76 -0.91
N GLY A 287 1.70 -6.63 -2.23
CA GLY A 287 1.12 -7.65 -3.11
C GLY A 287 1.87 -8.97 -3.09
N VAL A 288 3.21 -8.91 -3.05
CA VAL A 288 4.07 -10.09 -2.92
C VAL A 288 3.78 -10.84 -1.61
N MET A 289 3.75 -10.11 -0.49
CA MET A 289 3.45 -10.68 0.82
C MET A 289 2.01 -11.21 0.88
N PHE A 290 1.06 -10.56 0.21
CA PHE A 290 -0.32 -11.02 0.12
C PHE A 290 -0.42 -12.37 -0.60
N THR A 291 0.23 -12.52 -1.75
CA THR A 291 0.24 -13.79 -2.50
C THR A 291 0.83 -14.92 -1.66
N LEU A 292 1.96 -14.68 -0.97
CA LEU A 292 2.62 -15.69 -0.14
C LEU A 292 1.76 -16.15 1.05
N GLN A 293 0.96 -15.24 1.62
CA GLN A 293 0.15 -15.54 2.80
C GLN A 293 -1.24 -16.10 2.47
N VAL A 294 -1.89 -15.53 1.46
CA VAL A 294 -3.26 -15.89 1.07
C VAL A 294 -3.29 -17.03 0.07
N GLY A 295 -2.18 -17.25 -0.66
CA GLY A 295 -2.10 -18.31 -1.65
C GLY A 295 -2.86 -17.99 -2.95
N LEU A 296 -3.13 -16.71 -3.21
CA LEU A 296 -3.97 -16.26 -4.33
C LEU A 296 -3.44 -14.95 -4.93
N ALA A 297 -3.30 -14.92 -6.26
CA ALA A 297 -3.14 -13.69 -7.03
C ALA A 297 -4.30 -13.54 -8.02
N SER A 298 -5.19 -12.57 -7.79
CA SER A 298 -6.44 -12.41 -8.55
C SER A 298 -6.62 -10.99 -9.12
N PRO A 299 -7.39 -10.83 -10.21
CA PRO A 299 -7.66 -9.50 -10.79
C PRO A 299 -8.43 -8.59 -9.84
N SER A 300 -9.17 -9.17 -8.89
CA SER A 300 -9.91 -8.45 -7.85
C SER A 300 -9.02 -7.63 -6.91
N LEU A 301 -7.70 -7.81 -6.95
CA LEU A 301 -6.70 -7.03 -6.21
C LEU A 301 -6.21 -5.77 -6.96
N VAL A 302 -6.42 -5.70 -8.28
CA VAL A 302 -5.93 -4.62 -9.16
C VAL A 302 -6.96 -3.51 -9.34
N GLY A 303 -8.24 -3.87 -9.42
CA GLY A 303 -9.30 -3.00 -9.94
C GLY A 303 -9.70 -1.78 -9.08
N ILE A 304 -10.86 -1.21 -9.41
CA ILE A 304 -11.40 0.00 -8.77
C ILE A 304 -11.67 -0.21 -7.28
N ILE A 305 -12.30 -1.34 -6.93
CA ILE A 305 -12.75 -1.65 -5.58
C ILE A 305 -11.56 -1.67 -4.59
N PRO A 306 -10.50 -2.50 -4.79
CA PRO A 306 -9.36 -2.51 -3.88
C PRO A 306 -8.63 -1.16 -3.85
N SER A 307 -8.54 -0.47 -4.99
CA SER A 307 -7.92 0.86 -5.05
C SER A 307 -8.66 1.91 -4.22
N THR A 308 -9.99 1.80 -4.12
CA THR A 308 -10.80 2.65 -3.24
C THR A 308 -10.62 2.26 -1.78
N GLU A 309 -10.59 0.97 -1.45
CA GLU A 309 -10.33 0.49 -0.09
C GLU A 309 -8.99 0.99 0.46
N ILE A 310 -7.94 1.05 -0.36
CA ILE A 310 -6.62 1.58 0.04
C ILE A 310 -6.72 3.04 0.53
N VAL A 311 -7.54 3.86 -0.12
CA VAL A 311 -7.78 5.24 0.32
C VAL A 311 -8.51 5.28 1.64
N ILE A 312 -9.48 4.38 1.84
CA ILE A 312 -10.23 4.25 3.09
C ILE A 312 -9.28 3.88 4.24
N TYR A 313 -8.35 2.94 4.04
CA TYR A 313 -7.34 2.58 5.04
C TYR A 313 -6.47 3.79 5.44
N ALA A 314 -5.96 4.52 4.45
CA ALA A 314 -5.14 5.71 4.68
C ALA A 314 -5.94 6.86 5.32
N ALA A 315 -7.20 7.04 4.95
CA ALA A 315 -8.07 8.07 5.50
C ALA A 315 -8.43 7.80 6.97
N LEU A 316 -8.83 6.57 7.29
CA LEU A 316 -9.12 6.17 8.68
C LEU A 316 -7.88 6.31 9.57
N GLY A 317 -6.73 5.82 9.11
CA GLY A 317 -5.47 5.92 9.85
C GLY A 317 -5.01 7.37 10.07
N GLY A 318 -5.42 8.27 9.18
CA GLY A 318 -5.02 9.67 9.14
C GLY A 318 -4.10 9.92 7.96
N ARG A 319 -4.55 10.77 7.03
CA ARG A 319 -3.86 11.02 5.75
C ARG A 319 -2.42 11.54 5.89
N LEU A 320 -2.01 12.06 7.06
CA LEU A 320 -0.67 12.58 7.34
C LEU A 320 0.10 11.74 8.36
N SER A 321 -0.25 10.47 8.52
CA SER A 321 0.43 9.56 9.46
C SER A 321 0.73 8.23 8.80
N LEU A 322 2.02 7.92 8.63
CA LEU A 322 2.47 6.62 8.07
C LEU A 322 2.10 5.46 9.00
N VAL A 323 2.37 5.64 10.30
CA VAL A 323 2.03 4.66 11.34
C VAL A 323 0.51 4.54 11.50
N GLY A 324 -0.19 5.68 11.44
CA GLY A 324 -1.66 5.72 11.46
C GLY A 324 -2.27 4.88 10.35
N ALA A 325 -1.71 4.93 9.13
CA ALA A 325 -2.17 4.12 8.00
C ALA A 325 -2.16 2.61 8.33
N VAL A 326 -1.12 2.12 9.02
CA VAL A 326 -1.02 0.71 9.42
C VAL A 326 -2.12 0.34 10.41
N TYR A 327 -2.35 1.18 11.44
CA TYR A 327 -3.45 0.97 12.38
C TYR A 327 -4.81 1.03 11.68
N GLY A 328 -5.01 1.96 10.76
CA GLY A 328 -6.21 2.08 9.95
C GLY A 328 -6.49 0.80 9.15
N THR A 329 -5.47 0.24 8.48
CA THR A 329 -5.62 -1.03 7.75
C THR A 329 -5.93 -2.19 8.67
N LEU A 330 -5.24 -2.32 9.82
CA LEU A 330 -5.50 -3.38 10.79
C LEU A 330 -6.94 -3.34 11.32
N LEU A 331 -7.43 -2.14 11.65
CA LEU A 331 -8.79 -1.94 12.16
C LEU A 331 -9.85 -2.27 11.12
N ILE A 332 -9.72 -1.79 9.88
CA ILE A 332 -10.70 -2.13 8.84
C ILE A 332 -10.60 -3.59 8.45
N GLY A 333 -9.40 -4.17 8.37
CA GLY A 333 -9.20 -5.59 8.12
C GLY A 333 -9.88 -6.45 9.18
N ALA A 334 -9.64 -6.17 10.45
CA ALA A 334 -10.29 -6.86 11.57
C ALA A 334 -11.81 -6.66 11.57
N ALA A 335 -12.29 -5.45 11.34
CA ALA A 335 -13.73 -5.15 11.25
C ALA A 335 -14.39 -5.89 10.08
N LYS A 336 -13.75 -5.92 8.91
CA LYS A 336 -14.25 -6.63 7.71
C LYS A 336 -14.40 -8.12 8.00
N THR A 337 -13.39 -8.74 8.60
CA THR A 337 -13.45 -10.16 8.96
C THR A 337 -14.50 -10.43 10.02
N TYR A 338 -14.50 -9.68 11.13
CA TYR A 338 -15.48 -9.83 12.21
C TYR A 338 -16.93 -9.67 11.71
N LEU A 339 -17.20 -8.65 10.89
CA LEU A 339 -18.51 -8.41 10.31
C LEU A 339 -18.89 -9.50 9.31
N SER A 340 -17.94 -9.98 8.51
CA SER A 340 -18.20 -11.07 7.55
C SER A 340 -18.47 -12.41 8.24
N GLU A 341 -17.87 -12.66 9.41
CA GLU A 341 -18.09 -13.87 10.20
C GLU A 341 -19.45 -13.86 10.91
N ASN A 342 -19.86 -12.71 11.46
CA ASN A 342 -21.08 -12.62 12.29
C ASN A 342 -22.33 -12.15 11.50
N PHE A 343 -22.15 -11.41 10.41
CA PHE A 343 -23.23 -10.75 9.66
C PHE A 343 -23.06 -10.92 8.14
N VAL A 344 -22.99 -12.17 7.67
CA VAL A 344 -22.71 -12.57 6.26
C VAL A 344 -23.59 -11.84 5.23
N SER A 345 -24.86 -11.56 5.52
CA SER A 345 -25.76 -10.91 4.55
C SER A 345 -25.63 -9.39 4.49
N PHE A 346 -25.11 -8.74 5.54
CA PHE A 346 -25.15 -7.27 5.66
C PHE A 346 -23.79 -6.61 5.90
N TRP A 347 -22.69 -7.38 5.99
CA TRP A 347 -21.36 -6.85 6.32
C TRP A 347 -20.89 -5.74 5.38
N GLN A 348 -21.27 -5.76 4.09
CA GLN A 348 -20.95 -4.70 3.13
C GLN A 348 -21.61 -3.35 3.49
N TYR A 349 -22.86 -3.38 3.96
CA TYR A 349 -23.55 -2.17 4.44
C TYR A 349 -22.90 -1.62 5.70
N PHE A 350 -22.50 -2.50 6.64
CA PHE A 350 -21.78 -2.09 7.84
C PHE A 350 -20.43 -1.45 7.52
N ILE A 351 -19.68 -1.99 6.55
CA ILE A 351 -18.41 -1.38 6.10
C ILE A 351 -18.66 -0.01 5.46
N GLY A 352 -19.70 0.13 4.63
CA GLY A 352 -20.09 1.42 4.05
C GLY A 352 -20.48 2.45 5.13
N PHE A 353 -21.25 2.04 6.14
CA PHE A 353 -21.63 2.89 7.26
C PHE A 353 -20.43 3.27 8.14
N LEU A 354 -19.56 2.30 8.46
CA LEU A 354 -18.32 2.52 9.21
C LEU A 354 -17.46 3.57 8.49
N PHE A 355 -17.32 3.46 7.16
CA PHE A 355 -16.60 4.44 6.36
C PHE A 355 -17.23 5.83 6.45
N MET A 356 -18.56 5.95 6.26
CA MET A 356 -19.25 7.24 6.40
C MET A 356 -19.06 7.84 7.78
N ALA A 357 -19.20 7.04 8.84
CA ALA A 357 -19.02 7.49 10.22
C ALA A 357 -17.60 8.01 10.45
N VAL A 358 -16.58 7.31 9.96
CA VAL A 358 -15.18 7.72 10.08
C VAL A 358 -14.94 9.05 9.35
N VAL A 359 -15.44 9.21 8.12
CA VAL A 359 -15.22 10.44 7.36
C VAL A 359 -15.95 11.63 7.99
N LEU A 360 -17.17 11.41 8.52
CA LEU A 360 -17.98 12.47 9.14
C LEU A 360 -17.46 12.89 10.51
N PHE A 361 -17.12 11.93 11.38
CA PHE A 361 -16.77 12.20 12.78
C PHE A 361 -15.27 12.29 13.03
N LEU A 362 -14.44 11.68 12.17
CA LEU A 362 -12.97 11.62 12.30
C LEU A 362 -12.28 12.18 11.04
N PRO A 363 -12.49 13.47 10.67
CA PRO A 363 -11.96 14.04 9.42
C PRO A 363 -10.42 14.11 9.36
N THR A 364 -9.75 14.03 10.52
CA THR A 364 -8.29 13.96 10.64
C THR A 364 -7.75 12.53 10.79
N GLY A 365 -8.62 11.52 10.78
CA GLY A 365 -8.32 10.13 11.08
C GLY A 365 -7.94 9.88 12.54
N LEU A 366 -7.60 8.63 12.85
CA LEU A 366 -7.18 8.16 14.19
C LEU A 366 -5.94 8.90 14.70
N ALA A 367 -4.97 9.17 13.82
CA ALA A 367 -3.78 9.94 14.19
C ALA A 367 -4.13 11.37 14.66
N GLY A 368 -5.14 12.01 14.07
CA GLY A 368 -5.54 13.36 14.48
C GLY A 368 -6.30 13.42 15.81
N LEU A 369 -6.97 12.33 16.21
CA LEU A 369 -7.56 12.22 17.55
C LEU A 369 -6.49 12.19 18.63
N LEU A 370 -5.46 11.36 18.43
CA LEU A 370 -4.31 11.24 19.34
C LEU A 370 -3.64 12.60 19.53
N GLN A 371 -3.43 13.35 18.44
CA GLN A 371 -2.85 14.68 18.51
C GLN A 371 -3.72 15.70 19.25
N ARG A 372 -5.06 15.65 19.08
CA ARG A 372 -5.98 16.54 19.80
C ARG A 372 -6.04 16.25 21.29
N LEU A 373 -5.95 14.98 21.69
CA LEU A 373 -5.88 14.58 23.09
C LEU A 373 -4.55 15.02 23.71
N SER A 374 -3.44 14.84 22.99
CA SER A 374 -2.10 15.32 23.39
C SER A 374 -2.08 16.84 23.62
N ASN A 375 -2.65 17.60 22.69
CA ASN A 375 -2.71 19.06 22.79
C ASN A 375 -3.64 19.57 23.91
N LYS A 376 -4.66 18.79 24.30
CA LYS A 376 -5.51 19.12 25.46
C LYS A 376 -4.80 18.88 26.79
N GLU A 377 -4.06 17.77 26.92
CA GLU A 377 -3.23 17.50 28.10
C GLU A 377 -2.10 18.52 28.28
N ALA A 378 -1.55 19.05 27.18
CA ALA A 378 -0.54 20.12 27.25
C ALA A 378 -1.11 21.49 27.67
N GLN A 379 -2.44 21.65 27.70
CA GLN A 379 -3.14 22.89 28.08
C GLN A 379 -3.80 22.84 29.46
N SER A 380 -3.89 21.65 30.08
CA SER A 380 -4.33 21.43 31.47
C SER A 380 -3.14 21.34 32.39
#